data_AF-Q0AM49-F1
#
_entry.id   AF-Q0AM49-F1
#
_cell.length_a   1.000
_cell.length_b   1.000
_cell.length_c   1.000
_cell.angle_alpha   90.00
_cell.angle_beta   90.00
_cell.angle_gamma   90.00
#
_symmetry.space_group_name_H-M   'P 1'
#
loop_
_entity.id
_entity.type
_entity.pdbx_description
1 polymer ?
#
loop_
_entity_poly.entity_id
_entity_poly.type
_entity_poly.pdbx_seq_one_letter_code
_entity_poly.pdbx_strand_id
1 'polypeptide(L)'
;MYYVYLLASRRHGTLYCGVTNALLRRVYEHKSAQVSGFTKKHHVHRLVWWEAHEDIGEAIAREKRIKRWRRDWKVALIEQDNPDWDDLYPGLGGTDPSEIAGEGIRRSDY
;
A
#
# COMPACT_ATOMS: atom_id res chain seq x y z
N MET A 1 -6.66 8.37 -14.66
CA MET A 1 -7.02 7.76 -13.36
C MET A 1 -5.90 7.97 -12.36
N TYR A 2 -6.27 8.39 -11.16
CA TYR A 2 -5.41 8.64 -10.02
C TYR A 2 -5.94 7.86 -8.82
N TYR A 3 -5.07 7.49 -7.91
CA TYR A 3 -5.39 6.64 -6.77
C TYR A 3 -4.93 7.31 -5.49
N VAL A 4 -5.81 7.38 -4.50
CA VAL A 4 -5.43 7.60 -3.10
C VAL A 4 -5.30 6.24 -2.44
N TYR A 5 -4.27 6.02 -1.64
CA TYR A 5 -4.04 4.74 -1.00
C TYR A 5 -3.57 4.88 0.44
N LEU A 6 -3.84 3.84 1.23
CA LEU A 6 -3.33 3.66 2.58
C LEU A 6 -2.46 2.40 2.63
N LEU A 7 -1.23 2.58 3.12
CA LEU A 7 -0.35 1.47 3.48
C LEU A 7 -0.28 1.34 4.99
N ALA A 8 -0.16 0.10 5.48
CA ALA A 8 0.04 -0.20 6.89
C ALA A 8 1.31 -1.02 7.11
N SER A 9 1.93 -0.86 8.28
CA SER A 9 3.00 -1.78 8.72
C SER A 9 2.47 -3.09 9.29
N ARG A 10 1.34 -3.02 10.00
CA ARG A 10 0.57 -4.13 10.58
C ARG A 10 -0.83 -3.63 10.93
N ARG A 11 -1.73 -4.53 11.32
CA ARG A 11 -3.05 -4.16 11.85
C ARG A 11 -2.90 -3.15 12.99
N HIS A 12 -3.64 -2.04 12.90
CA HIS A 12 -3.55 -0.88 13.80
C HIS A 12 -2.16 -0.22 13.93
N GLY A 13 -1.19 -0.56 13.07
CA GLY A 13 0.16 0.00 13.08
C GLY A 13 0.27 1.36 12.40
N THR A 14 1.50 1.74 12.02
CA THR A 14 1.76 2.98 11.29
C THR A 14 0.99 2.97 9.97
N LEU A 15 0.30 4.08 9.67
CA LEU A 15 -0.37 4.30 8.39
C LEU A 15 0.39 5.33 7.57
N TYR A 16 0.53 5.06 6.28
CA TYR A 16 1.00 6.00 5.27
C TYR A 16 -0.13 6.26 4.28
N CYS A 17 -0.33 7.52 3.89
CA CYS A 17 -1.33 7.91 2.89
C CYS A 17 -0.62 8.68 1.76
N GLY A 18 -0.95 8.32 0.51
CA GLY A 18 -0.38 8.96 -0.66
C GLY A 18 -1.31 8.95 -1.86
N VAL A 19 -0.88 9.65 -2.91
CA VAL A 19 -1.51 9.70 -4.23
C VAL A 19 -0.55 9.16 -5.28
N THR A 20 -1.05 8.47 -6.30
CA THR A 20 -0.28 8.04 -7.47
C THR A 20 -1.19 7.85 -8.69
N ASN A 21 -0.64 7.93 -9.91
CA ASN A 21 -1.31 7.49 -11.13
C ASN A 21 -0.97 6.03 -11.50
N ALA A 22 -0.11 5.37 -10.74
CA ALA A 22 0.34 4.00 -10.98
C ALA A 22 0.39 3.22 -9.66
N LEU A 23 -0.78 2.76 -9.18
CA LEU A 23 -0.94 2.11 -7.87
C LEU A 23 -0.04 0.87 -7.72
N LEU A 24 -0.12 -0.08 -8.67
CA LEU A 24 0.64 -1.33 -8.61
C LEU A 24 2.16 -1.10 -8.54
N ARG A 25 2.67 -0.23 -9.42
CA ARG A 25 4.08 0.15 -9.44
C ARG A 25 4.48 0.81 -8.12
N ARG A 26 3.66 1.72 -7.59
CA ARG A 26 4.00 2.44 -6.36
C ARG A 26 4.04 1.51 -5.14
N VAL A 27 3.10 0.59 -5.04
CA VAL A 27 3.09 -0.41 -3.95
C VAL A 27 4.28 -1.36 -4.08
N TYR A 28 4.62 -1.78 -5.31
CA TYR A 28 5.84 -2.55 -5.58
C TYR A 28 7.09 -1.82 -5.08
N GLU A 29 7.29 -0.54 -5.47
CA GLU A 29 8.42 0.29 -5.04
C GLU A 29 8.54 0.41 -3.51
N HIS A 30 7.41 0.46 -2.80
CA HIS A 30 7.39 0.45 -1.35
C HIS A 30 7.77 -0.93 -0.79
N LYS A 31 7.19 -2.01 -1.31
CA LYS A 31 7.49 -3.41 -0.90
C LYS A 31 8.94 -3.81 -1.15
N SER A 32 9.49 -3.43 -2.30
CA SER A 32 10.89 -3.73 -2.69
C SER A 32 11.92 -2.87 -1.96
N ALA A 33 11.47 -1.99 -1.05
CA ALA A 33 12.31 -1.02 -0.34
C ALA A 33 13.17 -0.15 -1.27
N GLN A 34 12.76 0.00 -2.53
CA GLN A 34 13.40 0.87 -3.53
C GLN A 34 13.21 2.35 -3.19
N VAL A 35 12.15 2.69 -2.46
CA VAL A 35 11.99 4.02 -1.87
C VAL A 35 12.72 4.06 -0.53
N SER A 36 13.88 4.72 -0.50
CA SER A 36 14.56 5.06 0.75
C SER A 36 13.70 6.04 1.56
N GLY A 37 13.57 5.82 2.89
CA GLY A 37 12.84 6.73 3.78
C GLY A 37 11.91 6.04 4.80
N PHE A 38 10.86 6.76 5.21
CA PHE A 38 9.94 6.40 6.31
C PHE A 38 9.30 5.01 6.15
N THR A 39 8.87 4.64 4.93
CA THR A 39 8.20 3.35 4.69
C THR A 39 9.15 2.16 4.83
N LYS A 40 10.42 2.32 4.45
CA LYS A 40 11.47 1.31 4.65
C LYS A 40 11.82 1.15 6.13
N LYS A 41 11.89 2.26 6.89
CA LYS A 41 12.20 2.25 8.32
C LYS A 41 11.11 1.61 9.18
N HIS A 42 9.85 1.69 8.75
CA HIS A 42 8.69 1.26 9.53
C HIS A 42 7.96 0.04 8.94
N HIS A 43 8.53 -0.62 7.92
CA HIS A 43 7.93 -1.77 7.24
C HIS A 43 6.51 -1.54 6.73
N VAL A 44 6.23 -0.33 6.23
CA VAL A 44 4.88 0.06 5.76
C VAL A 44 4.72 -0.42 4.32
N HIS A 45 4.31 -1.68 4.17
CA HIS A 45 4.31 -2.40 2.89
C HIS A 45 2.94 -2.98 2.50
N ARG A 46 1.99 -3.04 3.43
CA ARG A 46 0.69 -3.67 3.19
C ARG A 46 -0.29 -2.68 2.61
N LEU A 47 -0.84 -2.95 1.42
CA LEU A 47 -1.90 -2.13 0.85
C LEU A 47 -3.21 -2.50 1.52
N VAL A 48 -3.73 -1.65 2.40
CA VAL A 48 -4.94 -1.97 3.19
C VAL A 48 -6.20 -1.27 2.67
N TRP A 49 -6.05 -0.21 1.88
CA TRP A 49 -7.18 0.52 1.29
C TRP A 49 -6.72 1.37 0.10
N TRP A 50 -7.59 1.57 -0.89
CA TRP A 50 -7.38 2.51 -1.99
C TRP A 50 -8.72 3.03 -2.55
N GLU A 51 -8.67 4.19 -3.22
CA GLU A 51 -9.81 4.84 -3.89
C GLU A 51 -9.34 5.44 -5.23
N ALA A 52 -10.10 5.25 -6.29
CA ALA A 52 -9.82 5.78 -7.62
C ALA A 52 -10.54 7.11 -7.87
N HIS A 53 -9.88 7.99 -8.61
CA HIS A 53 -10.37 9.29 -9.05
C HIS A 53 -10.03 9.52 -10.52
N GLU A 54 -10.89 10.23 -11.23
CA GLU A 54 -10.64 10.63 -12.62
C GLU A 54 -9.71 11.84 -12.69
N ASP A 55 -9.85 12.77 -11.75
CA ASP A 55 -9.07 14.00 -11.64
C ASP A 55 -8.00 13.95 -10.53
N ILE A 56 -6.84 14.55 -10.81
CA ILE A 56 -5.72 14.62 -9.87
C ILE A 56 -6.01 15.59 -8.71
N GLY A 57 -6.73 16.69 -8.98
CA GLY A 57 -7.14 17.66 -7.97
C GLY A 57 -8.04 17.02 -6.92
N GLU A 58 -9.02 16.22 -7.35
CA GLU A 58 -9.88 15.43 -6.46
C GLU A 58 -9.10 14.43 -5.61
N ALA A 59 -8.19 13.67 -6.22
CA ALA A 59 -7.32 12.73 -5.50
C ALA A 59 -6.45 13.44 -4.45
N ILE A 60 -5.84 14.57 -4.80
CA ILE A 60 -5.03 15.38 -3.87
C ILE A 60 -5.89 15.94 -2.73
N ALA A 61 -7.09 16.44 -3.03
CA ALA A 61 -8.01 16.94 -2.01
C ALA A 61 -8.47 15.82 -1.07
N ARG A 62 -8.73 14.62 -1.60
CA ARG A 62 -9.06 13.42 -0.82
C ARG A 62 -7.91 12.99 0.09
N GLU A 63 -6.69 12.92 -0.43
CA GLU A 63 -5.49 12.61 0.35
C GLU A 63 -5.27 13.62 1.49
N LYS A 64 -5.38 14.93 1.20
CA LYS A 64 -5.27 15.99 2.21
C LYS A 64 -6.32 15.85 3.32
N ARG A 65 -7.56 15.51 2.96
CA ARG A 65 -8.64 15.23 3.94
C ARG A 65 -8.28 14.04 4.82
N ILE A 66 -7.93 12.90 4.21
CA ILE A 66 -7.57 11.67 4.94
C ILE A 66 -6.38 11.94 5.86
N LYS A 67 -5.33 12.63 5.41
CA LYS A 67 -4.17 12.96 6.26
C LYS A 67 -4.56 13.69 7.55
N ARG A 68 -5.53 14.62 7.49
CA ARG A 68 -6.03 15.41 8.62
C ARG A 68 -7.01 14.66 9.53
N TRP A 69 -7.52 13.50 9.11
CA TRP A 69 -8.47 12.75 9.93
C TRP A 69 -7.84 12.21 11.22
N ARG A 70 -8.71 12.13 12.24
CA ARG A 70 -8.46 11.36 13.45
C ARG A 70 -8.13 9.92 13.09
N ARG A 71 -7.33 9.28 13.95
CA ARG A 71 -6.90 7.90 13.74
C ARG A 71 -8.09 6.95 13.58
N ASP A 72 -9.10 7.08 14.44
CA ASP A 72 -10.28 6.21 14.47
C ASP A 72 -11.05 6.23 13.13
N TRP A 73 -11.11 7.38 12.46
CA TRP A 73 -11.80 7.50 11.18
C TRP A 73 -11.03 6.84 10.04
N LYS A 74 -9.69 6.87 10.09
CA LYS A 74 -8.85 6.12 9.14
C LYS A 74 -9.02 4.62 9.34
N VAL A 75 -9.13 4.17 10.60
CA VAL A 75 -9.39 2.76 10.94
C VAL A 75 -10.76 2.34 10.40
N ALA A 76 -11.81 3.11 10.69
CA ALA A 76 -13.15 2.83 10.19
C ALA A 76 -13.22 2.79 8.65
N LEU A 77 -12.50 3.69 7.97
CA LEU A 77 -12.42 3.68 6.50
C LEU A 77 -11.81 2.38 5.96
N ILE A 78 -10.76 1.85 6.61
CA ILE A 78 -10.13 0.59 6.20
C ILE A 78 -11.06 -0.58 6.51
N GLU A 79 -11.60 -0.62 7.73
CA GLU A 79 -12.36 -1.77 8.24
C GLU A 79 -13.74 -1.92 7.63
N GLN A 80 -14.24 -0.89 6.92
CA GLN A 80 -15.49 -0.97 6.17
C GLN A 80 -15.48 -2.11 5.14
N ASP A 81 -14.37 -2.28 4.42
CA ASP A 81 -14.23 -3.30 3.36
C ASP A 81 -13.07 -4.28 3.63
N ASN A 82 -12.20 -3.98 4.60
CA ASN A 82 -11.01 -4.78 4.92
C ASN A 82 -10.79 -4.88 6.45
N PRO A 83 -11.68 -5.59 7.18
CA PRO A 83 -11.68 -5.63 8.65
C PRO A 83 -10.42 -6.24 9.26
N ASP A 84 -9.78 -7.17 8.56
CA ASP A 84 -8.54 -7.83 9.02
C ASP A 84 -7.27 -7.17 8.49
N TRP A 85 -7.43 -6.09 7.73
CA TRP A 85 -6.34 -5.33 7.12
C TRP A 85 -5.47 -6.24 6.27
N ASP A 86 -6.08 -7.08 5.46
CA ASP A 86 -5.40 -7.94 4.50
C ASP A 86 -4.66 -7.10 3.46
N ASP A 87 -3.59 -7.67 2.90
CA ASP A 87 -2.89 -7.03 1.80
C ASP A 87 -3.73 -7.17 0.53
N LEU A 88 -4.23 -6.05 0.02
CA LEU A 88 -5.02 -6.00 -1.21
C LEU A 88 -4.14 -6.10 -2.46
N TYR A 89 -2.82 -5.96 -2.32
CA TYR A 89 -1.90 -5.92 -3.45
C TYR A 89 -1.95 -7.18 -4.35
N PRO A 90 -1.97 -8.42 -3.81
CA PRO A 90 -2.11 -9.63 -4.63
C PRO A 90 -3.41 -9.69 -5.42
N GLY A 91 -4.53 -9.22 -4.83
CA GLY A 91 -5.83 -9.18 -5.49
C GLY A 91 -5.90 -8.22 -6.68
N LEU A 92 -4.96 -7.28 -6.78
CA LEU A 92 -4.83 -6.36 -7.92
C LEU A 92 -3.89 -6.89 -9.01
N GLY A 93 -3.40 -8.13 -8.90
CA GLY A 93 -2.41 -8.72 -9.80
C GLY A 93 -0.96 -8.31 -9.49
N GLY A 94 -0.71 -7.75 -8.31
CA GLY A 94 0.64 -7.48 -7.83
C GLY A 94 1.31 -8.72 -7.23
N THR A 95 2.59 -8.94 -7.52
CA THR A 95 3.36 -10.06 -6.94
C THR A 95 4.34 -9.52 -5.92
N ASP A 96 4.43 -10.14 -4.73
CA ASP A 96 5.36 -9.67 -3.72
C ASP A 96 6.81 -9.93 -4.18
N PRO A 97 7.73 -8.95 -4.07
CA PRO A 97 9.14 -9.17 -4.41
C PRO A 97 9.77 -10.37 -3.70
N SER A 98 9.31 -10.70 -2.49
CA SER A 98 9.79 -11.85 -1.73
C SER A 98 9.38 -13.20 -2.34
N GLU A 99 8.24 -13.25 -3.04
CA GLU A 99 7.78 -14.46 -3.75
C GLU A 99 8.64 -14.71 -5.01
N ILE A 100 9.02 -13.64 -5.72
CA ILE A 100 9.86 -13.72 -6.93
C ILE A 100 11.30 -14.17 -6.58
N ALA A 101 11.84 -13.70 -5.45
CA ALA A 101 13.19 -14.08 -5.02
C ALA A 101 13.30 -15.56 -4.61
N GLY A 102 12.18 -16.21 -4.26
CA GLY A 102 12.13 -17.61 -3.84
C GLY A 102 12.24 -18.64 -4.98
N GLU A 103 11.99 -18.24 -6.23
CA GLU A 103 12.00 -19.16 -7.38
C GLU A 103 13.39 -19.37 -8.02
N GLY A 104 14.41 -18.59 -7.60
CA GLY A 104 15.74 -18.58 -8.21
C GLY A 104 16.81 -19.49 -7.58
N ILE A 105 16.50 -20.26 -6.53
CA ILE A 105 17.48 -21.17 -5.88
C ILE A 105 16.89 -22.58 -5.76
N ARG A 106 16.75 -23.27 -6.89
CA ARG A 106 17.00 -24.71 -6.95
C ARG A 106 18.34 -24.89 -7.67
N ARG A 107 19.43 -24.76 -6.91
CA ARG A 107 20.73 -25.26 -7.36
C ARG A 107 20.56 -26.74 -7.69
N SER A 108 20.92 -27.10 -8.91
CA SER A 108 21.18 -28.48 -9.28
C SER A 108 22.37 -28.97 -8.46
N ASP A 109 22.09 -29.75 -7.43
CA ASP A 109 23.06 -30.69 -6.90
C ASP A 109 22.59 -32.07 -7.35
N TYR A 110 23.06 -32.50 -8.53
CA TYR A 110 23.41 -33.87 -8.95
C TYR A 110 24.07 -33.82 -10.33
#